data_AF-A0A0P7GB55-F1
#
_entry.id   AF-A0A0P7GB55-F1
#
_cell.length_a   1.000
_cell.length_b   1.000
_cell.length_c   1.000
_cell.angle_alpha   90.00
_cell.angle_beta   90.00
_cell.angle_gamma   90.00
#
_symmetry.space_group_name_H-M   'P 1'
#
loop_
_entity.id
_entity.type
_entity.pdbx_description
1 polymer ?
#
loop_
_entity_poly.entity_id
_entity_poly.type
_entity_poly.pdbx_seq_one_letter_code
_entity_poly.pdbx_strand_id
1 'polypeptide(L)'
;MAGGSLEEEMLRAVAYYHPIDHHKLKSVLADRRGEFDFEAFKAARSNLTELGMIEHPLMDEHYYLTEEGWRALGAETPLETEESWSTVLY
;
A
#
# COMPACT_ATOMS: atom_id res chain seq x y z
N MET A 1 -14.16 14.91 9.25
CA MET A 1 -12.99 14.02 9.05
C MET A 1 -12.82 13.91 7.55
N ALA A 2 -11.70 14.36 7.00
CA ALA A 2 -11.50 14.36 5.55
C ALA A 2 -11.48 12.90 5.07
N GLY A 3 -12.56 12.47 4.41
CA GLY A 3 -12.56 11.21 3.68
C GLY A 3 -11.64 11.39 2.49
N GLY A 4 -10.41 10.88 2.59
CA GLY A 4 -9.47 10.83 1.48
C GLY A 4 -10.06 10.03 0.31
N SER A 5 -9.50 10.22 -0.89
CA SER A 5 -9.84 9.35 -2.01
C SER A 5 -9.47 7.89 -1.70
N LEU A 6 -10.10 6.93 -2.38
CA LEU A 6 -9.76 5.51 -2.21
C LEU A 6 -8.28 5.25 -2.53
N GLU A 7 -7.72 6.01 -3.47
CA GLU A 7 -6.30 5.98 -3.83
C GLU A 7 -5.42 6.43 -2.66
N GLU A 8 -5.75 7.54 -1.99
CA GLU A 8 -5.01 8.02 -0.83
C GLU A 8 -5.06 7.00 0.32
N GLU A 9 -6.21 6.38 0.55
CA GLU A 9 -6.35 5.34 1.57
C GLU A 9 -5.59 4.07 1.23
N MET A 10 -5.58 3.67 -0.05
CA MET A 10 -4.81 2.54 -0.56
C MET A 10 -3.32 2.81 -0.40
N LEU A 11 -2.83 3.97 -0.84
CA LEU A 11 -1.44 4.42 -0.65
C LEU A 11 -1.03 4.35 0.82
N ARG A 12 -1.83 4.93 1.73
CA ARG A 12 -1.55 4.90 3.17
C ARG A 12 -1.56 3.49 3.74
N ALA A 13 -2.44 2.61 3.26
CA ALA A 13 -2.49 1.22 3.70
C ALA A 13 -1.24 0.45 3.24
N VAL A 14 -0.83 0.61 1.97
CA VAL A 14 0.41 0.02 1.46
C VAL A 14 1.62 0.56 2.24
N ALA A 15 1.63 1.84 2.60
CA ALA A 15 2.76 2.45 3.32
C ALA A 15 2.89 1.92 4.74
N TYR A 16 1.76 1.75 5.42
CA TYR A 16 1.74 1.27 6.79
C TYR A 16 2.19 -0.18 6.93
N TYR A 17 1.88 -1.03 5.96
CA TYR A 17 2.13 -2.47 6.01
C TYR A 17 3.28 -2.91 5.10
N HIS A 18 3.94 -2.01 4.37
CA HIS A 18 4.89 -2.28 3.28
C HIS A 18 5.87 -3.44 3.59
N PRO A 19 5.84 -4.55 2.81
CA PRO A 19 4.89 -4.91 1.77
C PRO A 19 3.56 -5.49 2.29
N ILE A 20 2.44 -5.16 1.62
CA ILE A 20 1.10 -5.66 1.99
C ILE A 20 0.54 -6.64 0.97
N ASP A 21 -0.02 -7.77 1.40
CA ASP A 21 -0.69 -8.70 0.50
C ASP A 21 -2.06 -8.18 0.02
N HIS A 22 -2.51 -8.66 -1.14
CA HIS A 22 -3.78 -8.28 -1.74
C HIS A 22 -4.99 -8.50 -0.80
N HIS A 23 -5.04 -9.62 -0.09
CA HIS A 23 -6.16 -9.96 0.77
C HIS A 23 -6.23 -9.03 1.97
N LYS A 24 -5.10 -8.73 2.59
CA LYS A 24 -4.97 -7.79 3.71
C LYS A 24 -5.31 -6.37 3.27
N LEU A 25 -4.82 -5.93 2.11
CA LEU A 25 -5.16 -4.60 1.58
C LEU A 25 -6.67 -4.45 1.40
N LYS A 26 -7.33 -5.46 0.81
CA LYS A 26 -8.79 -5.47 0.69
C LYS A 26 -9.48 -5.45 2.04
N SER A 27 -9.04 -6.26 3.00
CA SER A 27 -9.62 -6.30 4.34
C SER A 27 -9.50 -4.96 5.07
N VAL A 28 -8.36 -4.29 4.96
CA VAL A 28 -8.13 -2.98 5.61
C VAL A 28 -9.01 -1.90 4.98
N LEU A 29 -9.12 -1.88 3.65
CA LEU A 29 -9.96 -0.89 2.96
C LEU A 29 -11.46 -1.14 3.23
N ALA A 30 -11.88 -2.40 3.28
CA ALA A 30 -13.25 -2.78 3.62
C ALA A 30 -13.61 -2.38 5.07
N ASP A 31 -12.71 -2.61 6.03
CA ASP A 31 -12.90 -2.25 7.43
C ASP A 31 -13.05 -0.72 7.60
N ARG A 32 -12.20 0.06 6.92
CA ARG A 32 -12.22 1.54 6.99
C ARG A 32 -13.46 2.16 6.36
N ARG A 33 -13.94 1.60 5.23
CA ARG A 33 -15.06 2.18 4.47
C ARG A 33 -16.42 1.58 4.80
N GLY A 34 -16.47 0.41 5.43
CA GLY A 34 -17.69 -0.33 5.71
C GLY A 34 -18.33 -1.01 4.49
N GLU A 35 -18.13 -0.47 3.28
CA GLU A 35 -18.52 -1.07 2.01
C GLU A 35 -17.31 -1.17 1.07
N PHE A 36 -17.12 -2.33 0.46
CA PHE A 36 -16.00 -2.60 -0.43
C PHE A 36 -16.47 -2.67 -1.89
N ASP A 37 -16.20 -1.61 -2.65
CA ASP A 37 -16.43 -1.57 -4.09
C ASP A 37 -15.20 -2.10 -4.85
N PHE A 38 -15.36 -3.25 -5.49
CA PHE A 38 -14.28 -3.91 -6.21
C PHE A 38 -13.88 -3.19 -7.50
N GLU A 39 -14.81 -2.51 -8.17
CA GLU A 39 -14.50 -1.74 -9.39
C GLU A 39 -13.70 -0.49 -9.05
N ALA A 40 -14.10 0.23 -8.01
CA ALA A 40 -13.37 1.36 -7.48
C ALA A 40 -11.98 0.95 -6.98
N PHE A 41 -11.86 -0.20 -6.29
CA PHE A 41 -10.56 -0.75 -5.88
C PHE A 41 -9.66 -1.01 -7.09
N LYS A 42 -10.19 -1.66 -8.14
CA LYS A 42 -9.43 -1.98 -9.34
C LYS A 42 -8.99 -0.72 -10.09
N ALA A 43 -9.86 0.29 -10.16
CA ALA A 43 -9.56 1.58 -10.76
C ALA A 43 -8.47 2.33 -9.97
N ALA A 44 -8.62 2.43 -8.64
CA ALA A 44 -7.62 3.06 -7.77
C ALA A 44 -6.25 2.38 -7.88
N ARG A 45 -6.23 1.04 -7.90
CA ARG A 45 -5.00 0.26 -8.12
C ARG A 45 -4.37 0.60 -9.48
N SER A 46 -5.14 0.59 -10.57
CA SER A 46 -4.62 0.89 -11.91
C SER A 46 -4.00 2.29 -11.95
N ASN A 47 -4.73 3.29 -11.44
CA ASN A 47 -4.25 4.67 -11.42
C ASN A 47 -2.94 4.80 -10.64
N LEU A 48 -2.84 4.21 -9.45
CA LEU A 48 -1.63 4.25 -8.63
C LEU A 48 -0.45 3.53 -9.27
N THR A 49 -0.69 2.42 -9.97
CA THR A 49 0.34 1.72 -10.75
C THR A 49 0.78 2.54 -11.97
N GLU A 50 -0.15 3.16 -12.69
CA GLU A 50 0.16 4.02 -13.85
C GLU A 50 0.90 5.30 -13.46
N LEU A 51 0.61 5.84 -12.26
CA LEU A 51 1.36 6.94 -11.66
C LEU A 51 2.71 6.51 -11.07
N GLY A 52 3.06 5.23 -11.16
CA GLY A 52 4.33 4.71 -10.64
C GLY A 52 4.44 4.81 -9.12
N MET A 53 3.32 4.91 -8.38
CA MET A 53 3.30 5.08 -6.93
C MET A 53 3.33 3.74 -6.18
N ILE A 54 2.78 2.69 -6.79
CA ILE A 54 2.81 1.34 -6.25
C ILE A 54 3.31 0.34 -7.29
N GLU A 55 4.09 -0.63 -6.85
CA GLU A 55 4.49 -1.79 -7.62
C GLU A 55 3.73 -3.03 -7.16
N HIS A 56 3.27 -3.81 -8.13
CA HIS A 56 2.65 -5.11 -7.91
C HIS A 56 3.29 -6.11 -8.88
N PRO A 57 4.31 -6.86 -8.45
CA PRO A 57 5.00 -7.82 -9.30
C PRO A 57 3.98 -8.86 -9.81
N LEU A 58 4.01 -9.19 -11.09
CA LEU A 58 3.08 -10.17 -11.68
C LEU A 58 3.16 -11.57 -11.03
N MET A 59 4.23 -11.84 -10.30
CA MET A 59 4.48 -13.11 -9.61
C MET A 59 4.31 -13.03 -8.09
N ASP A 60 4.04 -11.85 -7.53
CA ASP A 60 3.96 -11.63 -6.09
C ASP A 60 2.59 -11.02 -5.74
N GLU A 61 1.91 -11.56 -4.74
CA GLU A 61 0.60 -11.06 -4.32
C GLU A 61 0.71 -9.80 -3.44
N HIS A 62 1.92 -9.27 -3.26
CA HIS A 62 2.19 -8.12 -2.43
C HIS A 62 2.31 -6.82 -3.24
N TYR A 63 1.87 -5.76 -2.59
CA TYR A 63 1.97 -4.39 -3.06
C TYR A 63 3.10 -3.69 -2.32
N TYR A 64 3.93 -3.00 -3.09
CA TYR A 64 5.04 -2.19 -2.62
C TYR A 64 4.73 -0.74 -2.99
N LEU A 65 5.11 0.21 -2.14
CA LEU A 65 5.27 1.60 -2.59
C LEU A 65 6.63 1.77 -3.24
N THR A 66 6.63 2.55 -4.31
CA THR A 66 7.83 3.08 -4.94
C THR A 66 8.33 4.31 -4.17
N GLU A 67 9.53 4.78 -4.50
CA GLU A 67 10.04 6.06 -4.02
C GLU A 67 9.08 7.23 -4.30
N GLU A 68 8.42 7.25 -5.45
CA GLU A 68 7.44 8.29 -5.79
C GLU A 68 6.20 8.22 -4.91
N GLY A 69 5.73 7.01 -4.60
CA GLY A 69 4.61 6.80 -3.70
C GLY A 69 4.90 7.28 -2.27
N TRP A 70 6.11 7.05 -1.77
CA TRP A 70 6.55 7.58 -0.47
C TRP A 70 6.60 9.11 -0.45
N ARG A 71 7.18 9.71 -1.50
CA ARG A 71 7.21 11.18 -1.66
C ARG A 71 5.81 11.78 -1.75
N ALA A 72 4.88 11.12 -2.43
CA ALA A 72 3.48 11.58 -2.55
C ALA A 72 2.77 11.63 -1.18
N LEU A 73 3.16 10.77 -0.24
CA LEU A 73 2.67 10.77 1.13
C LEU A 73 3.37 11.79 2.04
N GLY A 74 4.37 12.53 1.53
CA GLY A 74 5.21 13.40 2.34
C GLY A 74 6.07 12.65 3.34
N ALA A 75 6.27 11.35 3.11
CA ALA A 75 7.10 10.48 3.93
C ALA A 75 8.45 10.26 3.25
N GLU A 76 9.52 10.25 4.04
CA GLU A 76 10.79 9.71 3.57
C GLU A 76 10.60 8.20 3.36
N THR A 77 11.04 7.68 2.22
CA THR A 77 11.10 6.23 1.98
C THR A 77 11.72 5.58 3.22
N PRO A 78 11.08 4.60 3.89
CA PRO A 78 11.80 3.79 4.83
C PRO A 78 12.92 3.14 4.02
N LEU A 79 14.15 3.58 4.28
CA LEU A 79 15.31 2.85 3.79
C LEU A 79 15.11 1.43 4.28
N GLU A 80 14.98 0.47 3.36
CA GLU A 80 15.24 -0.93 3.65
C GLU A 80 16.73 -1.03 4.02
N THR A 81 17.07 -0.59 5.23
CA THR A 81 18.27 -1.10 5.88
C THR A 81 17.94 -2.54 6.19
N GLU A 82 18.68 -3.44 5.56
CA GLU A 82 18.71 -4.90 5.71
C GLU A 82 19.07 -5.35 7.14
N GLU A 83 18.53 -4.71 8.19
CA GLU A 83 18.85 -4.94 9.60
C GLU A 83 17.64 -4.65 10.53
N SER A 84 16.59 -5.44 10.41
CA SER A 84 15.55 -5.64 11.44
C SER A 84 14.70 -6.82 10.94
N TRP A 85 14.93 -8.08 11.29
CA TRP A 85 14.82 -8.65 12.64
C TRP A 85 15.54 -10.02 12.71
N SER A 86 16.84 -10.06 12.39
CA SER A 86 17.69 -11.16 12.85
C SER A 86 18.08 -10.93 14.31
N THR A 87 17.10 -10.90 15.23
CA THR A 87 17.37 -10.88 16.68
C THR A 87 16.20 -11.44 17.48
N VAL A 88 15.88 -12.72 17.27
CA VAL A 88 15.16 -13.50 18.28
C VAL A 88 15.80 -14.88 18.37
N LEU A 89 17.08 -14.91 18.74
CA LEU A 89 17.74 -16.09 19.27
C LEU A 89 18.62 -15.66 20.43
N TYR A 90 18.04 -15.65 21.64
CA TYR A 90 18.75 -16.00 22.88
C TYR A 90 17.76 -16.45 23.94
#